data_AF-A0A8T5EKT9-F1
#
_entry.id   AF-A0A8T5EKT9-F1
#
_cell.length_a   1.000
_cell.length_b   1.000
_cell.length_c   1.000
_cell.angle_alpha   90.00
_cell.angle_beta   90.00
_cell.angle_gamma   90.00
#
_symmetry.space_group_name_H-M   'P 1'
#
loop_
_entity.id
_entity.type
_entity.pdbx_description
1 polymer ?
#
loop_
_entity_poly.entity_id
_entity_poly.type
_entity_poly.pdbx_seq_one_letter_code
_entity_poly.pdbx_strand_id
1 'polypeptide(L)'
;MMTGSQTMVTLQERLVNLINQLSMPVLESSLVISRWTNRLLRQLQDHSNTVPENLAAPWPLDSEPVTSESTFDLEKALSLVDRDRMDILDTLIRVTLEEEEMLVSDALGVMRSWEHLVRGQLSQASGPGQLFSPTEIPEEF
;
A
#
# COMPACT_ATOMS: atom_id res chain seq x y z
N MET A 1 17.06 5.99 21.08
CA MET A 1 16.80 4.84 20.19
C MET A 1 15.31 4.58 20.23
N MET A 2 14.56 4.98 19.20
CA MET A 2 13.17 4.53 19.06
C MET A 2 13.20 3.04 18.72
N THR A 3 12.34 2.25 19.36
CA THR A 3 12.19 0.81 19.06
C THR A 3 11.52 0.64 17.70
N GLY A 4 11.86 -0.41 16.93
CA GLY A 4 11.26 -0.66 15.59
C GLY A 4 9.72 -0.69 15.58
N SER A 5 9.09 -1.11 16.69
CA SER A 5 7.64 -1.02 16.86
C SER A 5 7.08 0.41 16.80
N GLN A 6 7.84 1.41 17.26
CA GLN A 6 7.37 2.80 17.30
C GLN A 6 7.45 3.46 15.93
N THR A 7 8.51 3.21 15.17
CA THR A 7 8.68 3.78 13.82
C THR A 7 7.68 3.18 12.84
N MET A 8 7.35 1.89 12.98
CA MET A 8 6.26 1.25 12.23
C MET A 8 4.90 1.91 12.53
N VAL A 9 4.60 2.19 13.81
CA VAL A 9 3.36 2.89 14.20
C VAL A 9 3.33 4.31 13.61
N THR A 10 4.44 5.04 13.66
CA THR A 10 4.53 6.38 13.06
C THR A 10 4.20 6.36 11.56
N LEU A 11 4.79 5.42 10.81
CA LEU A 11 4.50 5.28 9.38
C LEU A 11 3.03 4.92 9.14
N GLN A 12 2.50 3.98 9.91
CA GLN A 12 1.10 3.55 9.85
C GLN A 12 0.15 4.74 10.05
N GLU A 13 0.29 5.49 11.15
CA GLU A 13 -0.57 6.64 11.47
C GLU A 13 -0.49 7.73 10.39
N ARG A 14 0.72 8.04 9.91
CA ARG A 14 0.91 9.04 8.85
C ARG A 14 0.22 8.62 7.55
N LEU A 15 0.28 7.34 7.19
CA LEU A 15 -0.41 6.80 6.02
C LEU A 15 -1.93 6.86 6.16
N VAL A 16 -2.47 6.39 7.29
CA VAL A 16 -3.92 6.43 7.57
C VAL A 16 -4.43 7.87 7.49
N ASN A 17 -3.75 8.80 8.16
CA ASN A 17 -4.13 10.20 8.17
C ASN A 17 -4.14 10.81 6.77
N LEU A 18 -3.08 10.60 5.99
CA LEU A 18 -2.97 11.18 4.66
C LEU A 18 -3.98 10.59 3.67
N ILE A 19 -4.14 9.26 3.66
CA ILE A 19 -5.09 8.58 2.77
C ILE A 19 -6.52 9.03 3.04
N ASN A 20 -6.90 9.16 4.31
CA ASN A 20 -8.21 9.71 4.70
C ASN A 20 -8.35 11.18 4.31
N GLN A 21 -7.34 12.01 4.60
CA GLN A 21 -7.37 13.45 4.31
C GLN A 21 -7.56 13.73 2.81
N LEU A 22 -6.88 12.96 1.96
CA LEU A 22 -6.96 13.12 0.50
C LEU A 22 -8.10 12.28 -0.11
N SER A 23 -8.83 11.53 0.71
CA SER A 23 -9.86 10.56 0.28
C SER A 23 -9.34 9.69 -0.87
N MET A 24 -8.11 9.18 -0.73
CA MET A 24 -7.39 8.54 -1.84
C MET A 24 -8.18 7.36 -2.38
N PRO A 25 -8.46 7.33 -3.69
CA PRO A 25 -8.98 6.16 -4.37
C PRO A 25 -8.18 4.89 -4.08
N VAL A 26 -8.86 3.76 -3.88
CA VAL A 26 -8.21 2.46 -3.65
C VAL A 26 -7.24 2.10 -4.79
N LEU A 27 -7.57 2.44 -6.03
CA LEU A 27 -6.67 2.24 -7.18
C LEU A 27 -5.35 2.99 -6.98
N GLU A 28 -5.39 4.25 -6.58
CA GLU A 28 -4.19 5.08 -6.42
C GLU A 28 -3.35 4.66 -5.22
N SER A 29 -4.00 4.41 -4.08
CA SER A 29 -3.35 3.84 -2.89
C SER A 29 -2.64 2.53 -3.26
N SER A 30 -3.30 1.63 -4.00
CA SER A 30 -2.71 0.35 -4.40
C SER A 30 -1.48 0.50 -5.29
N LEU A 31 -1.46 1.47 -6.20
CA LEU A 31 -0.32 1.72 -7.09
C LEU A 31 0.90 2.20 -6.29
N VAL A 32 0.69 3.14 -5.37
CA VAL A 32 1.76 3.66 -4.51
C VAL A 32 2.30 2.56 -3.60
N ILE A 33 1.41 1.83 -2.89
CA ILE A 33 1.79 0.75 -1.98
C ILE A 33 2.52 -0.38 -2.73
N SER A 34 2.06 -0.75 -3.93
CA SER A 34 2.73 -1.77 -4.75
C SER A 34 4.14 -1.33 -5.16
N ARG A 35 4.34 -0.07 -5.56
CA ARG A 35 5.67 0.45 -5.89
C ARG A 35 6.62 0.38 -4.69
N TRP A 36 6.17 0.81 -3.52
CA TRP A 36 6.99 0.80 -2.30
C TRP A 36 7.28 -0.60 -1.81
N THR A 37 6.30 -1.50 -1.81
CA THR A 37 6.47 -2.92 -1.47
C THR A 37 7.55 -3.55 -2.35
N ASN A 38 7.46 -3.37 -3.67
CA ASN A 38 8.44 -3.91 -4.61
C ASN A 38 9.84 -3.30 -4.43
N ARG A 39 9.92 -1.99 -4.18
CA ARG A 39 11.19 -1.30 -3.94
C ARG A 39 11.87 -1.84 -2.68
N LEU A 40 11.15 -1.90 -1.56
CA LEU A 40 11.70 -2.35 -0.27
C LEU A 40 12.05 -3.84 -0.31
N LEU A 41 11.22 -4.66 -0.95
CA LEU A 41 11.53 -6.08 -1.13
C LEU A 41 12.84 -6.29 -1.90
N ARG A 42 13.05 -5.57 -3.01
CA ARG A 42 14.31 -5.64 -3.77
C ARG A 42 15.49 -5.21 -2.92
N GLN A 43 15.37 -4.08 -2.21
CA GLN A 43 16.43 -3.62 -1.31
C GLN A 43 16.77 -4.66 -0.23
N LEU A 44 15.76 -5.32 0.34
CA LEU A 44 15.96 -6.37 1.33
C LEU A 44 16.63 -7.61 0.73
N GLN A 45 16.24 -8.02 -0.47
CA GLN A 45 16.84 -9.15 -1.19
C GLN A 45 18.29 -8.88 -1.59
N ASP A 46 18.62 -7.64 -1.95
CA ASP A 46 19.98 -7.26 -2.32
C ASP A 46 20.97 -7.31 -1.14
N HIS A 47 20.46 -7.19 0.10
CA HIS A 47 21.28 -7.13 1.33
C HIS A 47 21.08 -8.32 2.27
N SER A 48 20.22 -9.28 1.92
CA SER A 48 19.94 -10.47 2.73
C SER A 48 19.86 -11.74 1.88
N ASN A 49 20.54 -12.79 2.31
CA ASN A 49 20.49 -14.10 1.68
C ASN A 49 19.17 -14.85 1.93
N THR A 50 18.39 -14.42 2.93
CA THR A 50 17.13 -15.05 3.34
C THR A 50 16.13 -13.99 3.74
N VAL A 51 14.98 -13.97 3.06
CA VAL A 51 13.85 -13.08 3.38
C VAL A 51 12.75 -13.93 4.02
N PRO A 52 12.23 -13.54 5.19
CA PRO A 52 11.07 -14.19 5.80
C PRO A 52 9.87 -14.26 4.85
N GLU A 53 9.15 -15.38 4.84
CA GLU A 53 8.05 -15.62 3.89
C GLU A 53 6.94 -14.56 3.98
N ASN A 54 6.63 -14.11 5.20
CA ASN A 54 5.65 -13.06 5.48
C ASN A 54 6.05 -11.67 4.92
N LEU A 55 7.32 -11.48 4.55
CA LEU A 55 7.82 -10.29 3.87
C LEU A 55 8.08 -10.54 2.38
N ALA A 56 8.40 -11.78 1.99
CA ALA A 56 8.74 -12.14 0.62
C ALA A 56 7.51 -12.20 -0.29
N ALA A 57 6.36 -12.65 0.23
CA ALA A 57 5.14 -12.82 -0.53
C ALA A 57 4.00 -11.92 -0.01
N PRO A 58 3.08 -11.49 -0.90
CA PRO A 58 1.84 -10.85 -0.49
C PRO A 58 1.02 -11.78 0.40
N TRP A 59 0.34 -11.22 1.41
CA TRP A 59 -0.51 -12.02 2.29
C TRP A 59 -1.73 -12.57 1.53
N PRO A 60 -2.22 -13.77 1.90
CA PRO A 60 -3.39 -14.35 1.27
C PRO A 60 -4.62 -13.47 1.54
N LEU A 61 -5.51 -13.36 0.57
CA LEU A 61 -6.75 -12.60 0.73
C LEU A 61 -7.72 -13.36 1.66
N ASP A 62 -8.50 -12.62 2.44
CA ASP A 62 -9.48 -13.18 3.38
C ASP A 62 -10.77 -13.64 2.69
N SER A 63 -10.99 -13.21 1.44
CA SER A 63 -12.19 -13.52 0.66
C SER A 63 -11.86 -13.92 -0.77
N GLU A 64 -12.76 -14.70 -1.38
CA GLU A 64 -12.65 -15.01 -2.80
C GLU A 64 -12.88 -13.75 -3.64
N PRO A 65 -12.08 -13.52 -4.70
CA PRO A 65 -12.28 -12.38 -5.59
C PRO A 65 -13.64 -12.45 -6.29
N VAL A 66 -14.29 -11.31 -6.45
CA VAL A 66 -15.52 -11.23 -7.26
C VAL A 66 -15.18 -11.33 -8.74
N THR A 67 -15.92 -12.16 -9.47
CA THR A 67 -15.83 -12.20 -10.93
C THR A 67 -16.54 -10.98 -11.52
N SER A 68 -15.76 -10.04 -12.05
CA SER A 68 -16.28 -8.93 -12.83
C SER A 68 -16.63 -9.37 -14.25
N GLU A 69 -17.89 -9.17 -14.66
CA GLU A 69 -18.28 -9.22 -16.07
C GLU A 69 -17.92 -7.93 -16.83
N SER A 70 -17.46 -6.90 -16.11
CA SER A 70 -17.09 -5.62 -16.70
C SER A 70 -15.77 -5.73 -17.48
N THR A 71 -15.85 -5.60 -18.80
CA THR A 71 -14.67 -5.39 -19.66
C THR A 71 -14.24 -3.92 -19.55
N PHE A 72 -13.76 -3.54 -18.37
CA PHE A 72 -13.26 -2.19 -18.16
C PHE A 72 -11.84 -2.05 -18.69
N ASP A 73 -11.60 -0.97 -19.42
CA ASP A 73 -10.29 -0.66 -19.99
C ASP A 73 -9.35 -0.18 -18.88
N LEU A 74 -8.38 -1.03 -18.53
CA LEU A 74 -7.35 -0.73 -17.54
C LEU A 74 -6.50 0.48 -17.95
N GLU A 75 -6.16 0.63 -19.23
CA GLU A 75 -5.37 1.78 -19.69
C GLU A 75 -6.13 3.08 -19.46
N LYS A 76 -7.44 3.06 -19.73
CA LYS A 76 -8.32 4.18 -19.43
C LYS A 76 -8.40 4.44 -17.93
N ALA A 77 -8.52 3.42 -17.09
CA ALA A 77 -8.49 3.56 -15.63
C ALA A 77 -7.21 4.27 -15.15
N LEU A 78 -6.06 3.78 -15.63
CA LEU A 78 -4.75 4.32 -15.28
C LEU A 78 -4.53 5.73 -15.82
N SER A 79 -5.22 6.14 -16.88
CA SER A 79 -5.17 7.52 -17.38
C SER A 79 -5.92 8.53 -16.51
N LEU A 80 -6.84 8.05 -15.66
CA LEU A 80 -7.71 8.88 -14.80
C LEU A 80 -7.16 9.06 -13.38
N VAL A 81 -6.06 8.39 -13.05
CA VAL A 81 -5.43 8.51 -11.72
C VAL A 81 -4.83 9.90 -11.52
N ASP A 82 -4.94 10.40 -10.30
CA ASP A 82 -4.33 11.67 -9.91
C ASP A 82 -2.88 11.47 -9.49
N ARG A 83 -1.96 11.93 -10.34
CA ARG A 83 -0.52 11.78 -10.12
C ARG A 83 -0.01 12.63 -8.97
N ASP A 84 -0.55 13.83 -8.79
CA ASP A 84 -0.10 14.73 -7.73
C ASP A 84 -0.45 14.14 -6.36
N ARG A 85 -1.65 13.58 -6.22
CA ARG A 85 -2.08 12.87 -4.99
C ARG A 85 -1.19 11.67 -4.69
N MET A 86 -0.85 10.88 -5.71
CA MET A 86 0.09 9.76 -5.56
C MET A 86 1.50 10.22 -5.16
N ASP A 87 2.00 11.32 -5.75
CA ASP A 87 3.33 11.87 -5.47
C ASP A 87 3.44 12.45 -4.05
N ILE A 88 2.32 12.97 -3.50
CA ILE A 88 2.22 13.38 -2.10
C ILE A 88 2.37 12.17 -1.17
N LEU A 89 1.65 11.07 -1.43
CA LEU A 89 1.77 9.83 -0.64
C LEU A 89 3.18 9.23 -0.74
N ASP A 90 3.74 9.16 -1.95
CA ASP A 90 5.12 8.73 -2.19
C ASP A 90 6.13 9.56 -1.40
N THR A 91 5.92 10.87 -1.33
CA THR A 91 6.79 11.78 -0.58
C THR A 91 6.67 11.57 0.93
N LEU A 92 5.45 11.40 1.44
CA LEU A 92 5.23 11.11 2.86
C LEU A 92 5.92 9.81 3.28
N ILE A 93 5.80 8.74 2.48
CA ILE A 93 6.48 7.46 2.76
C ILE A 93 7.99 7.70 2.79
N ARG A 94 8.57 8.27 1.71
CA ARG A 94 10.01 8.49 1.60
C ARG A 94 10.57 9.29 2.77
N VAL A 95 9.95 10.43 3.09
CA VAL A 95 10.40 11.32 4.16
C VAL A 95 10.28 10.62 5.51
N THR A 96 9.19 9.90 5.78
CA THR A 96 9.03 9.18 7.05
C THR A 96 10.08 8.08 7.22
N LEU A 97 10.37 7.31 6.16
CA LEU A 97 11.42 6.28 6.23
C LEU A 97 12.80 6.88 6.51
N GLU A 98 13.09 8.06 5.95
CA GLU A 98 14.36 8.78 6.13
C GLU A 98 14.47 9.43 7.52
N GLU A 99 13.43 10.15 7.96
CA GLU A 99 13.37 10.82 9.27
C GLU A 99 13.49 9.84 10.43
N GLU A 100 12.85 8.68 10.32
CA GLU A 100 12.79 7.66 11.36
C GLU A 100 13.95 6.65 11.27
N GLU A 101 14.86 6.81 10.29
CA GLU A 101 15.95 5.87 9.98
C GLU A 101 15.47 4.40 9.95
N MET A 102 14.31 4.16 9.31
CA MET A 102 13.61 2.88 9.43
C MET A 102 14.40 1.73 8.80
N LEU A 103 14.38 0.58 9.50
CA LEU A 103 14.84 -0.67 8.92
C LEU A 103 13.97 -1.04 7.72
N VAL A 104 14.60 -1.49 6.63
CA VAL A 104 13.91 -1.92 5.41
C VAL A 104 12.90 -3.04 5.71
N SER A 105 13.22 -3.95 6.63
CA SER A 105 12.30 -5.02 7.05
C SER A 105 11.04 -4.49 7.72
N ASP A 106 11.18 -3.47 8.57
CA ASP A 106 10.08 -2.89 9.35
C ASP A 106 9.17 -2.09 8.42
N ALA A 107 9.77 -1.28 7.54
CA ALA A 107 9.06 -0.56 6.49
C ALA A 107 8.29 -1.52 5.55
N LEU A 108 8.93 -2.61 5.12
CA LEU A 108 8.30 -3.62 4.28
C LEU A 108 7.16 -4.33 5.03
N GLY A 109 7.29 -4.58 6.32
CA GLY A 109 6.22 -5.13 7.17
C GLY A 109 4.96 -4.26 7.13
N VAL A 110 5.11 -2.94 7.31
CA VAL A 110 4.00 -1.98 7.16
C VAL A 110 3.45 -1.99 5.74
N MET A 111 4.30 -2.00 4.71
CA MET A 111 3.81 -2.05 3.33
C MET A 111 3.03 -3.33 3.01
N ARG A 112 3.37 -4.47 3.63
CA ARG A 112 2.64 -5.74 3.46
C ARG A 112 1.24 -5.70 4.09
N SER A 113 1.07 -5.07 5.25
CA SER A 113 -0.27 -4.90 5.83
C SER A 113 -1.14 -3.99 4.97
N TRP A 114 -0.57 -2.91 4.42
CA TRP A 114 -1.25 -2.06 3.46
C TRP A 114 -1.57 -2.76 2.15
N GLU A 115 -0.64 -3.56 1.63
CA GLU A 115 -0.84 -4.35 0.41
C GLU A 115 -1.99 -5.34 0.59
N HIS A 116 -2.09 -6.00 1.75
CA HIS A 116 -3.21 -6.87 2.10
C HIS A 116 -4.54 -6.11 2.05
N LEU A 117 -4.62 -4.96 2.72
CA LEU A 117 -5.83 -4.13 2.79
C LEU A 117 -6.31 -3.67 1.41
N VAL A 118 -5.42 -3.08 0.60
CA VAL A 118 -5.81 -2.54 -0.71
C VAL A 118 -6.10 -3.65 -1.72
N ARG A 119 -5.38 -4.78 -1.67
CA ARG A 119 -5.70 -5.95 -2.52
C ARG A 119 -7.02 -6.59 -2.13
N GLY A 120 -7.36 -6.61 -0.85
CA GLY A 120 -8.67 -7.04 -0.37
C GLY A 120 -9.79 -6.24 -1.04
N GLN A 121 -9.72 -4.90 -0.95
CA GLN A 121 -10.70 -4.03 -1.59
C GLN A 121 -10.74 -4.16 -3.12
N LEU A 122 -9.59 -4.19 -3.78
CA LEU A 122 -9.51 -4.39 -5.22
C LEU A 122 -10.11 -5.73 -5.66
N SER A 123 -9.92 -6.80 -4.87
CA SER A 123 -10.49 -8.12 -5.17
C SER A 123 -12.01 -8.15 -5.13
N GLN A 124 -12.62 -7.18 -4.45
CA GLN A 124 -14.07 -7.01 -4.34
C GLN A 124 -14.62 -5.94 -5.30
N ALA A 125 -13.76 -5.32 -6.11
CA ALA A 125 -14.17 -4.32 -7.09
C ALA A 125 -14.80 -4.99 -8.33
N SER A 126 -16.12 -4.86 -8.45
CA SER A 126 -16.95 -5.36 -9.56
C SER A 126 -17.08 -4.40 -10.75
N GLY A 127 -16.64 -3.15 -10.57
CA GLY A 127 -16.74 -2.13 -11.62
C GLY A 127 -15.91 -0.86 -11.38
N PRO A 128 -15.87 0.05 -12.37
CA PRO A 128 -14.94 1.18 -12.38
C PRO A 128 -15.12 2.12 -11.20
N GLY A 129 -16.37 2.40 -10.80
CA GLY A 129 -16.65 3.29 -9.68
C GLY A 129 -16.03 2.84 -8.36
N GLN A 130 -15.88 1.53 -8.16
CA GLN A 130 -15.27 0.94 -6.95
C GLN A 130 -13.74 0.98 -6.99
N LEU A 131 -13.11 1.13 -8.17
CA LEU A 131 -11.67 1.40 -8.26
C LEU A 131 -11.35 2.83 -7.81
N PHE A 132 -12.29 3.75 -8.02
CA PHE A 132 -12.16 5.16 -7.69
C PHE A 132 -12.83 5.55 -6.36
N SER A 133 -13.42 4.60 -5.64
CA SER A 133 -13.95 4.88 -4.30
C SER A 133 -12.81 5.13 -3.32
N PRO A 134 -13.04 5.98 -2.29
CA PRO A 134 -12.08 6.18 -1.21
C PRO A 134 -11.64 4.83 -0.62
N THR A 135 -10.35 4.74 -0.28
CA THR A 135 -9.79 3.56 0.37
C THR A 135 -10.43 3.38 1.75
N GLU A 136 -11.06 2.24 1.99
CA GLU A 136 -11.71 1.94 3.26
C GLU A 136 -10.66 1.45 4.27
N ILE A 137 -10.51 2.16 5.39
CA ILE A 137 -9.54 1.80 6.44
C ILE A 137 -10.33 1.39 7.70
N PRO A 138 -10.21 0.15 8.19
CA PRO A 138 -10.83 -0.28 9.45
C PRO A 138 -10.40 0.59 10.64
N GLU A 139 -11.30 0.80 11.61
CA GLU A 139 -11.01 1.62 12.80
C GLU A 139 -9.83 1.11 13.63
N GLU A 140 -9.55 -0.20 13.60
CA GLU A 140 -8.47 -0.87 14.34
C GLU A 140 -7.21 -1.16 13.48
N PHE A 141 -7.09 -0.55 12.30
CA PHE A 141 -6.00 -0.82 11.35
C PHE A 141 -4.65 -0.22 11.72
#